data_AF-A0A962MD80-F1
#
_entry.id   AF-A0A962MD80-F1
#
_cell.length_a   1.000
_cell.length_b   1.000
_cell.length_c   1.000
_cell.angle_alpha   90.00
_cell.angle_beta   90.00
_cell.angle_gamma   90.00
#
_symmetry.space_group_name_H-M   'P 1'
#
loop_
_entity.id
_entity.type
_entity.pdbx_description
1 polymer ?
#
loop_
_entity_poly.entity_id
_entity_poly.type
_entity_poly.pdbx_seq_one_letter_code
_entity_poly.pdbx_strand_id
1 'polypeptide(L)'
;FWHGSTLVTLGWAEARTGHCEQGIATIQHGLNVFRSTGARVQLTSWLGALADAYCCAGQFQQAQTSIAEAIHWAETSGDCYYLPQLHQLQTRLAAQQDDESRCSAV
;
A
#
# COMPACT_ATOMS: atom_id res chain seq x y z
N PHE A 1 1.20 -18.48 -5.61
CA PHE A 1 0.77 -17.38 -6.49
C PHE A 1 -0.62 -16.89 -6.12
N TRP A 2 -1.71 -17.50 -6.60
CA TRP A 2 -3.09 -17.03 -6.42
C TRP A 2 -3.51 -16.79 -4.97
N HIS A 3 -3.14 -17.70 -4.06
CA HIS A 3 -3.45 -17.55 -2.64
C HIS A 3 -2.89 -16.24 -2.04
N GLY A 4 -1.66 -15.86 -2.41
CA GLY A 4 -1.05 -14.61 -1.96
C GLY A 4 -1.81 -13.38 -2.49
N SER A 5 -2.19 -13.38 -3.77
CA SER A 5 -2.99 -12.29 -4.36
C SER A 5 -4.35 -12.15 -3.68
N THR A 6 -5.05 -13.25 -3.41
CA THR A 6 -6.34 -13.24 -2.69
C THR A 6 -6.20 -12.66 -1.29
N LEU A 7 -5.14 -13.04 -0.55
CA LEU A 7 -4.87 -12.49 0.77
C LEU A 7 -4.62 -10.99 0.72
N VAL A 8 -3.85 -10.49 -0.26
CA VAL A 8 -3.63 -9.04 -0.42
C VAL A 8 -4.95 -8.32 -0.68
N THR A 9 -5.80 -8.83 -1.58
CA THR A 9 -7.11 -8.24 -1.85
C THR A 9 -8.02 -8.25 -0.61
N LEU A 10 -8.03 -9.36 0.14
CA LEU A 10 -8.80 -9.47 1.39
C LEU A 10 -8.34 -8.43 2.41
N GLY A 11 -7.03 -8.38 2.71
CA GLY A 11 -6.51 -7.45 3.70
C GLY A 11 -6.71 -5.98 3.31
N TRP A 12 -6.68 -5.66 2.01
CA TRP A 12 -7.05 -4.33 1.53
C TRP A 12 -8.52 -3.99 1.82
N ALA A 13 -9.43 -4.93 1.61
CA ALA A 13 -10.84 -4.76 1.93
C ALA A 13 -11.09 -4.65 3.45
N GLU A 14 -10.39 -5.45 4.26
CA GLU A 14 -10.42 -5.37 5.73
C GLU A 14 -9.99 -3.98 6.22
N ALA A 15 -8.88 -3.46 5.69
CA ALA A 15 -8.40 -2.13 6.08
C ALA A 15 -9.40 -1.02 5.71
N ARG A 16 -9.96 -1.07 4.50
CA ARG A 16 -10.96 -0.08 4.05
C ARG A 16 -12.30 -0.14 4.78
N THR A 17 -12.60 -1.28 5.41
CA THR A 17 -13.82 -1.46 6.22
C THR A 17 -13.60 -1.18 7.70
N GLY A 18 -12.43 -0.62 8.07
CA GLY A 18 -12.12 -0.16 9.42
C GLY A 18 -11.29 -1.14 10.25
N HIS A 19 -10.96 -2.32 9.73
CA HIS A 19 -10.11 -3.31 10.39
C HIS A 19 -8.64 -3.13 9.97
N CYS A 20 -8.10 -1.93 10.15
CA CYS A 20 -6.83 -1.51 9.55
C CYS A 20 -5.65 -2.42 9.91
N GLU A 21 -5.40 -2.69 11.20
CA GLU A 21 -4.27 -3.52 11.64
C GLU A 21 -4.38 -4.97 11.16
N GLN A 22 -5.58 -5.54 11.20
CA GLN A 22 -5.84 -6.87 10.66
C GLN A 22 -5.58 -6.90 9.15
N GLY A 23 -6.11 -5.92 8.42
CA GLY A 23 -5.91 -5.80 6.99
C GLY A 23 -4.45 -5.68 6.59
N ILE A 24 -3.67 -4.87 7.32
CA ILE A 24 -2.21 -4.74 7.13
C ILE A 24 -1.53 -6.10 7.33
N ALA A 25 -1.83 -6.80 8.43
CA ALA A 25 -1.24 -8.12 8.71
C ALA A 25 -1.60 -9.14 7.60
N THR A 26 -2.86 -9.14 7.13
CA THR A 26 -3.33 -10.01 6.04
C THR A 26 -2.61 -9.70 4.73
N ILE A 27 -2.43 -8.41 4.38
CA ILE A 27 -1.68 -8.00 3.18
C ILE A 27 -0.22 -8.45 3.28
N GLN A 28 0.45 -8.21 4.41
CA GLN A 28 1.85 -8.62 4.60
C GLN A 28 2.02 -10.13 4.48
N HIS A 29 1.08 -10.91 5.04
CA HIS A 29 1.06 -12.35 4.88
C HIS A 29 0.89 -12.75 3.40
N GLY A 30 -0.07 -12.14 2.70
CA GLY A 30 -0.30 -12.37 1.28
C GLY A 30 0.91 -12.05 0.40
N LEU A 31 1.59 -10.93 0.68
CA LEU A 31 2.84 -10.54 0.02
C LEU A 31 3.96 -11.55 0.25
N ASN A 32 4.11 -12.06 1.47
CA ASN A 32 5.10 -13.10 1.77
C ASN A 32 4.82 -14.39 1.00
N VAL A 33 3.56 -14.85 0.99
CA VAL A 33 3.12 -16.00 0.19
C VAL A 33 3.37 -15.76 -1.30
N PHE A 34 3.05 -14.57 -1.81
CA PHE A 34 3.26 -14.21 -3.21
C PHE A 34 4.75 -14.21 -3.60
N ARG A 35 5.59 -13.54 -2.80
CA ARG A 35 7.04 -13.46 -3.01
C ARG A 35 7.73 -14.83 -2.92
N SER A 36 7.25 -15.72 -2.04
CA SER A 36 7.80 -17.08 -1.91
C SER A 36 7.69 -17.90 -3.19
N THR A 37 6.78 -17.55 -4.09
CA THR A 37 6.64 -18.26 -5.38
C THR A 37 7.56 -17.72 -6.47
N GLY A 38 8.45 -16.76 -6.15
CA GLY A 38 9.32 -16.09 -7.12
C GLY A 38 8.58 -15.14 -8.08
N ALA A 39 7.26 -15.01 -7.92
CA ALA A 39 6.45 -14.16 -8.79
C ALA A 39 6.66 -12.69 -8.46
N ARG A 40 6.63 -11.87 -9.50
CA ARG A 40 6.85 -10.42 -9.41
C ARG A 40 5.80 -9.60 -10.16
N VAL A 41 4.87 -10.27 -10.83
CA VAL A 41 3.82 -9.63 -11.62
C VAL A 41 2.86 -8.87 -10.72
N GLN A 42 2.49 -7.65 -11.10
CA GLN A 42 1.60 -6.76 -10.33
C GLN A 42 2.12 -6.42 -8.92
N LEU A 43 3.42 -6.58 -8.65
CA LEU A 43 3.99 -6.27 -7.34
C LEU A 43 3.81 -4.77 -7.02
N THR A 44 3.84 -3.89 -8.02
CA THR A 44 3.49 -2.47 -7.86
C THR A 44 2.09 -2.30 -7.25
N SER A 45 1.12 -3.09 -7.70
CA SER A 45 -0.28 -3.01 -7.24
C SER A 45 -0.42 -3.51 -5.80
N TRP A 46 0.28 -4.60 -5.44
CA TRP A 46 0.24 -5.16 -4.08
C TRP A 46 0.90 -4.24 -3.04
N LEU A 47 2.01 -3.59 -3.41
CA LEU A 47 2.64 -2.57 -2.57
C LEU A 47 1.74 -1.33 -2.43
N GLY A 48 1.04 -0.94 -3.50
CA GLY A 48 0.05 0.13 -3.45
C GLY A 48 -1.15 -0.17 -2.56
N ALA A 49 -1.62 -1.42 -2.53
CA ALA A 49 -2.68 -1.85 -1.61
C ALA A 49 -2.24 -1.79 -0.14
N LEU A 50 -0.99 -2.17 0.14
CA LEU A 50 -0.39 -2.04 1.47
C LEU A 50 -0.27 -0.55 1.89
N ALA A 51 0.13 0.32 0.96
CA ALA A 51 0.18 1.76 1.21
C ALA A 51 -1.21 2.34 1.53
N ASP A 52 -2.26 1.97 0.79
CA ASP A 52 -3.63 2.42 1.08
C ASP A 52 -4.09 1.94 2.47
N ALA A 53 -3.77 0.70 2.85
CA ALA A 53 -4.07 0.17 4.17
C ALA A 53 -3.35 0.92 5.30
N TYR A 54 -2.08 1.28 5.11
CA TYR A 54 -1.35 2.14 6.04
C TYR A 54 -1.98 3.54 6.15
N CYS A 55 -2.43 4.13 5.03
CA CYS A 55 -3.17 5.39 5.06
C CYS A 55 -4.47 5.28 5.87
N CYS A 56 -5.23 4.19 5.71
CA CYS A 56 -6.43 3.92 6.52
C CYS A 56 -6.12 3.79 8.01
N ALA A 57 -4.93 3.31 8.38
CA ALA A 57 -4.47 3.18 9.76
C ALA A 57 -3.87 4.47 10.35
N GLY A 58 -3.72 5.54 9.57
CA GLY A 58 -2.97 6.74 9.98
C GLY A 58 -1.44 6.52 10.06
N GLN A 59 -0.94 5.38 9.56
CA GLN A 59 0.47 5.02 9.57
C GLN A 59 1.20 5.66 8.36
N PHE A 60 1.22 6.99 8.31
CA PHE A 60 1.62 7.74 7.11
C PHE A 60 3.06 7.52 6.68
N GLN A 61 3.98 7.31 7.62
CA GLN A 61 5.39 7.06 7.29
C GLN A 61 5.56 5.71 6.57
N GLN A 62 4.89 4.67 7.06
CA GLN A 62 4.88 3.34 6.44
C GLN A 62 4.20 3.37 5.06
N ALA A 63 3.14 4.18 4.92
CA ALA A 63 2.50 4.41 3.63
C ALA A 63 3.47 5.04 2.64
N GLN A 64 4.20 6.10 3.01
CA GLN A 64 5.22 6.72 2.15
C GLN A 64 6.28 5.72 1.70
N THR A 65 6.82 4.93 2.64
CA THR A 65 7.82 3.90 2.32
C THR A 65 7.27 2.89 1.31
N SER A 66 6.04 2.43 1.51
CA SER A 66 5.40 1.46 0.60
C SER A 66 5.16 2.03 -0.79
N ILE A 67 4.75 3.31 -0.89
CA ILE A 67 4.60 3.99 -2.19
C ILE A 67 5.95 4.15 -2.89
N ALA A 68 6.99 4.55 -2.16
CA ALA A 68 8.34 4.69 -2.72
C ALA A 68 8.88 3.35 -3.26
N GLU A 69 8.68 2.25 -2.52
CA GLU A 69 9.03 0.90 -2.98
C GLU A 69 8.26 0.52 -4.25
N ALA A 70 6.95 0.81 -4.30
CA ALA A 70 6.10 0.51 -5.45
C ALA A 70 6.52 1.30 -6.70
N ILE A 71 6.81 2.59 -6.57
CA ILE A 71 7.27 3.44 -7.68
C ILE A 71 8.64 2.94 -8.19
N HIS A 72 9.58 2.68 -7.28
CA HIS A 72 10.89 2.15 -7.66
C HIS A 72 10.79 0.82 -8.41
N TRP A 73 9.89 -0.07 -7.97
CA TRP A 73 9.63 -1.33 -8.66
C TRP A 73 9.04 -1.10 -10.06
N ALA A 74 8.06 -0.20 -10.20
CA ALA A 74 7.48 0.12 -11.50
C ALA A 74 8.53 0.67 -12.48
N GLU A 75 9.40 1.57 -12.03
CA GLU A 75 10.49 2.15 -12.84
C GLU A 75 11.50 1.11 -13.31
N THR A 76 11.86 0.16 -12.43
CA THR A 76 12.90 -0.84 -12.73
C THR A 76 12.39 -2.05 -13.49
N SER A 77 11.11 -2.41 -13.33
CA SER A 77 10.51 -3.61 -13.93
C SER A 77 9.60 -3.34 -15.12
N GLY A 78 9.15 -2.09 -15.30
CA GLY A 78 8.12 -1.73 -16.27
C GLY A 78 6.69 -2.05 -15.83
N ASP A 79 6.46 -2.48 -14.58
CA ASP A 79 5.13 -2.70 -13.97
C ASP A 79 4.44 -1.36 -13.64
N CYS A 80 4.15 -0.60 -14.70
CA CYS A 80 3.72 0.79 -14.63
C CYS A 80 2.20 0.97 -14.50
N TYR A 81 1.41 -0.11 -14.57
CA TYR A 81 -0.05 -0.06 -14.62
C TYR A 81 -0.66 0.70 -13.44
N TYR A 82 -0.07 0.57 -12.25
CA TYR A 82 -0.61 1.12 -11.01
C TYR A 82 0.02 2.46 -10.58
N LEU A 83 0.96 3.00 -11.37
CA LEU A 83 1.60 4.29 -11.07
C LEU A 83 0.61 5.45 -10.86
N PRO A 84 -0.46 5.62 -11.66
CA PRO A 84 -1.42 6.70 -11.44
C PRO A 84 -2.06 6.65 -10.05
N GLN A 85 -2.42 5.45 -9.57
CA GLN A 85 -2.99 5.24 -8.25
C GLN A 85 -1.98 5.54 -7.13
N LEU A 86 -0.70 5.20 -7.33
CA LEU A 86 0.35 5.54 -6.37
C LEU A 86 0.53 7.06 -6.24
N HIS A 87 0.50 7.80 -7.34
CA HIS A 87 0.54 9.26 -7.29
C HIS A 87 -0.69 9.86 -6.62
N GLN A 88 -1.88 9.29 -6.83
CA GLN A 88 -3.08 9.71 -6.08
C GLN A 88 -2.91 9.48 -4.57
N LEU A 89 -2.35 8.34 -4.16
CA LEU A 89 -2.05 8.04 -2.77
C LEU A 89 -1.04 9.04 -2.17
N GLN A 90 0.03 9.39 -2.90
CA GLN A 90 0.99 10.41 -2.47
C GLN A 90 0.33 11.76 -2.24
N THR A 91 -0.47 12.23 -3.20
CA THR A 91 -1.17 13.53 -3.08
C THR A 91 -2.10 13.54 -1.88
N ARG A 92 -2.88 12.47 -1.68
CA ARG A 92 -3.78 12.36 -0.52
C ARG A 92 -3.00 12.36 0.79
N LEU A 93 -1.87 11.67 0.84
CA LEU A 93 -1.04 11.62 2.04
C LEU A 93 -0.45 12.99 2.38
N ALA A 94 0.07 13.72 1.38
CA ALA A 94 0.57 15.07 1.59
C ALA A 94 -0.51 16.00 2.18
N ALA A 95 -1.74 15.93 1.65
CA ALA A 95 -2.85 16.72 2.18
C ALA A 95 -3.19 16.39 3.65
N GLN A 96 -3.09 15.12 4.07
CA GLN A 96 -3.33 14.73 5.46
C GLN A 96 -2.22 15.23 6.41
N GLN A 97 -0.97 15.22 5.95
CA GLN A 97 0.16 15.72 6.75
C GLN A 97 0.11 17.23 6.95
N ASP A 98 -0.34 17.98 5.92
CA ASP A 98 -0.54 19.42 6.02
C ASP A 98 -1.64 19.77 7.04
N ASP A 99 -2.74 19.02 7.04
CA ASP A 99 -3.83 19.21 8.00
C ASP A 99 -3.41 18.87 9.44
N GLU A 100 -2.63 17.80 9.65
CA GLU A 100 -2.11 17.43 10.96
C GLU A 100 -1.11 18.47 11.49
N SER A 101 -0.21 18.96 10.63
CA SER A 101 0.76 20.01 10.96
C SER A 101 0.05 21.31 11.36
N ARG A 102 -1.01 21.68 10.64
CA ARG A 102 -1.84 22.86 10.96
C ARG A 102 -2.62 22.70 12.26
N CYS A 103 -3.10 21.50 12.58
CA CYS A 103 -3.84 21.23 13.82
C CYS A 103 -2.93 21.22 15.05
N SER A 104 -1.68 20.75 14.92
CA SER A 104 -0.68 20.78 16.01
C SER A 104 -0.10 22.16 16.33
N ALA A 105 -0.33 23.15 15.46
CA ALA A 105 0.22 24.51 15.58
C ALA A 105 -0.75 25.53 16.19
N VAL A 106 -1.94 25.09 16.63
CA VAL A 106 -3.00 25.89 17.30
C VAL A 106 -3.09 25.50 18.76
#